data_AF-A0A2W4K7X2-F1
#
_entry.id   AF-A0A2W4K7X2-F1
#
_cell.length_a   1.000
_cell.length_b   1.000
_cell.length_c   1.000
_cell.angle_alpha   90.00
_cell.angle_beta   90.00
_cell.angle_gamma   90.00
#
_symmetry.space_group_name_H-M   'P 1'
#
loop_
_entity.id
_entity.type
_entity.pdbx_description
1 polymer ?
#
loop_
_entity_poly.entity_id
_entity_poly.type
_entity_poly.pdbx_seq_one_letter_code
_entity_poly.pdbx_strand_id
1 'polypeptide(L)'
;MLDPIDLLKEARELGSTCTLADVEAALSQIDYEPLRAQERQRYEIRLWDKVSPINGVAPEQILERVPKHPDGSYGEVYLIYINGNLVYLQPHDPRQAGLVPMDAALAQQRAQEIVDQLVEQAVDQQVRREVLRQLLS
;
A
#
# COMPACT_ATOMS: atom_id res chain seq x y z
N MET A 1 -4.57 -9.22 7.66
CA MET A 1 -5.03 -9.77 8.96
C MET A 1 -4.07 -10.85 9.40
N LEU A 2 -3.60 -10.75 10.64
CA LEU A 2 -2.55 -11.61 11.18
C LEU A 2 -3.05 -13.03 11.46
N ASP A 3 -2.20 -14.02 11.20
CA ASP A 3 -2.40 -15.41 11.62
C ASP A 3 -2.00 -15.56 13.10
N PRO A 4 -2.93 -15.97 13.99
CA PRO A 4 -2.64 -16.22 15.40
C PRO A 4 -1.52 -17.25 15.63
N ILE A 5 -1.35 -18.23 14.73
CA ILE A 5 -0.32 -19.26 14.85
C ILE A 5 1.06 -18.65 14.63
N ASP A 6 1.22 -17.76 13.66
CA ASP A 6 2.50 -17.12 13.39
C ASP A 6 2.87 -16.12 14.49
N LEU A 7 1.90 -15.39 15.03
CA LEU A 7 2.10 -14.55 16.21
C LEU A 7 2.49 -15.36 17.45
N LEU A 8 1.89 -16.53 17.67
CA LEU A 8 2.24 -17.40 18.79
C LEU A 8 3.67 -17.92 18.68
N LYS A 9 4.11 -18.32 17.47
CA LYS A 9 5.49 -18.74 17.23
C LYS A 9 6.45 -17.61 17.57
N GLU A 10 6.20 -16.42 17.04
CA GLU A 10 7.02 -15.23 17.29
C GLU A 10 7.07 -14.87 18.79
N ALA A 11 5.92 -14.87 19.49
CA ALA A 11 5.86 -14.61 20.92
C ALA A 11 6.71 -15.61 21.74
N ARG A 12 6.68 -16.89 21.36
CA ARG A 12 7.48 -17.95 22.01
C ARG A 12 8.97 -17.82 21.71
N GLU A 13 9.34 -17.46 20.48
CA GLU A 13 10.72 -17.15 20.11
C GLU A 13 11.28 -15.98 20.94
N LEU A 14 10.42 -15.03 21.30
CA LEU A 14 10.73 -13.90 22.18
C LEU A 14 10.64 -14.24 23.68
N GLY A 15 10.37 -15.50 24.05
CA GLY A 15 10.41 -15.99 25.43
C GLY A 15 9.05 -16.00 26.15
N SER A 16 7.94 -15.71 25.48
CA SER A 16 6.61 -15.80 26.08
C SER A 16 6.19 -17.26 26.31
N THR A 17 5.48 -17.49 27.42
CA THR A 17 4.82 -18.78 27.72
C THR A 17 3.34 -18.77 27.37
N CYS A 18 2.87 -17.78 26.62
CA CYS A 18 1.47 -17.63 26.26
C CYS A 18 0.95 -18.81 25.41
N THR A 19 -0.36 -19.01 25.49
CA THR A 19 -1.10 -20.00 24.73
C THR A 19 -1.69 -19.38 23.46
N LEU A 20 -2.17 -20.23 22.53
CA LEU A 20 -2.89 -19.76 21.35
C LEU A 20 -4.13 -18.94 21.74
N ALA A 21 -4.83 -19.36 22.80
CA ALA A 21 -6.02 -18.67 23.29
C ALA A 21 -5.70 -17.25 23.80
N ASP A 22 -4.52 -17.04 24.38
CA ASP A 22 -4.08 -15.70 24.81
C ASP A 22 -3.85 -14.77 23.60
N VAL A 23 -3.27 -15.29 22.52
CA VAL A 23 -3.07 -14.55 21.26
C VAL A 23 -4.41 -14.20 20.62
N GLU A 24 -5.32 -15.17 20.53
CA GLU A 24 -6.67 -14.96 19.98
C GLU A 24 -7.46 -13.95 20.81
N ALA A 25 -7.37 -14.02 22.14
CA ALA A 25 -7.98 -13.05 23.04
C ALA A 25 -7.43 -11.64 22.80
N ALA A 26 -6.11 -11.48 22.69
CA ALA A 26 -5.47 -10.18 22.42
C ALA A 26 -5.88 -9.62 21.05
N LEU A 27 -5.90 -10.46 20.00
CA LEU A 27 -6.34 -10.05 18.66
C LEU A 27 -7.81 -9.65 18.63
N SER A 28 -8.68 -10.34 19.39
CA SER A 28 -10.12 -10.07 19.40
C SER A 28 -10.49 -8.70 19.98
N GLN A 29 -9.58 -8.08 20.74
CA GLN A 29 -9.77 -6.74 21.33
C GLN A 29 -9.46 -5.62 20.35
N ILE A 30 -8.88 -5.92 19.19
CA ILE A 30 -8.38 -4.92 18.25
C ILE A 30 -9.38 -4.70 17.14
N ASP A 31 -9.87 -3.47 17.05
CA ASP A 31 -10.69 -3.02 15.94
C ASP A 31 -9.80 -2.51 14.79
N TYR A 32 -9.79 -3.27 13.68
CA TYR A 32 -8.97 -2.96 12.51
C TYR A 32 -9.52 -1.81 11.67
N GLU A 33 -10.84 -1.62 11.63
CA GLU A 33 -11.46 -0.59 10.79
C GLU A 33 -11.00 0.84 11.11
N PRO A 34 -10.99 1.30 12.37
CA PRO A 34 -10.49 2.64 12.71
C PRO A 34 -8.99 2.76 12.42
N LEU A 35 -8.20 1.69 12.59
CA LEU A 35 -6.78 1.69 12.28
C LEU A 35 -6.53 1.84 10.77
N ARG A 36 -7.28 1.12 9.94
CA ARG A 36 -7.27 1.25 8.48
C ARG A 36 -7.63 2.67 8.05
N ALA A 37 -8.72 3.21 8.60
CA ALA A 37 -9.18 4.55 8.27
C ALA A 37 -8.14 5.62 8.65
N GLN A 38 -7.50 5.47 9.81
CA GLN A 38 -6.43 6.36 10.25
C GLN A 38 -5.20 6.26 9.35
N GLU A 39 -4.73 5.04 9.06
CA GLU A 39 -3.55 4.82 8.24
C GLU A 39 -3.78 5.31 6.80
N ARG A 40 -4.98 5.09 6.24
CA ARG A 40 -5.36 5.54 4.89
C ARG A 40 -5.21 7.04 4.66
N GLN A 41 -5.36 7.87 5.71
CA GLN A 41 -5.22 9.34 5.63
C GLN A 41 -3.82 9.79 5.24
N ARG A 42 -2.81 8.93 5.41
CA ARG A 42 -1.43 9.21 5.04
C ARG A 42 -1.18 9.14 3.53
N TYR A 43 -2.09 8.51 2.79
CA TYR A 43 -1.93 8.19 1.38
C TYR A 43 -2.75 9.11 0.49
N GLU A 44 -2.12 9.64 -0.54
CA GLU A 44 -2.76 10.43 -1.57
C GLU A 44 -2.52 9.82 -2.94
N ILE A 45 -3.60 9.65 -3.73
CA ILE A 45 -3.55 9.18 -5.11
C ILE A 45 -3.79 10.38 -6.01
N ARG A 46 -2.94 10.55 -7.03
CA ARG A 46 -3.14 11.55 -8.09
C ARG A 46 -2.95 10.92 -9.46
N LEU A 47 -3.73 11.36 -10.44
CA LEU A 47 -3.38 11.18 -11.83
C LEU A 47 -2.47 12.34 -12.25
N TRP A 48 -1.37 12.02 -12.91
CA TRP A 48 -0.42 13.04 -13.36
C TRP A 48 -1.01 13.81 -14.54
N ASP A 49 -0.87 15.13 -14.52
CA ASP A 49 -1.36 16.04 -15.57
C ASP A 49 -0.54 15.97 -16.86
N LYS A 50 0.59 15.24 -16.86
CA LYS A 50 1.52 15.08 -17.99
C LYS A 50 2.21 16.40 -18.41
N VAL A 51 2.17 17.42 -17.55
CA VAL A 51 2.72 18.76 -17.78
C VAL A 51 3.59 19.23 -16.62
N SER A 52 3.26 18.86 -15.38
CA SER A 52 4.04 19.23 -14.20
C SER A 52 5.28 18.35 -14.09
N PRO A 53 6.46 18.92 -13.76
CA PRO A 53 7.65 18.12 -13.48
C PRO A 53 7.44 17.27 -12.23
N ILE A 54 8.05 16.09 -12.19
CA ILE A 54 8.02 15.21 -11.01
C ILE A 54 9.42 15.12 -10.43
N ASN A 55 9.60 15.56 -9.17
CA ASN A 55 10.89 15.55 -8.47
C ASN A 55 12.03 16.20 -9.27
N GLY A 56 11.74 17.27 -10.00
CA GLY A 56 12.71 17.99 -10.84
C GLY A 56 12.98 17.34 -12.21
N VAL A 57 12.37 16.19 -12.51
CA VAL A 57 12.44 15.55 -13.83
C VAL A 57 11.43 16.23 -14.77
N ALA A 58 11.90 16.61 -15.95
CA ALA A 58 11.08 17.28 -16.96
C ALA A 58 9.98 16.34 -17.50
N PRO A 59 8.77 16.84 -17.79
CA PRO A 59 7.65 16.03 -18.27
C PRO A 59 7.99 15.18 -19.51
N GLU A 60 8.76 15.74 -20.43
CA GLU A 60 9.12 15.09 -21.70
C GLU A 60 9.88 13.78 -21.46
N GLN A 61 10.78 13.78 -20.47
CA GLN A 61 11.58 12.60 -20.09
C GLN A 61 10.72 11.52 -19.44
N ILE A 62 9.68 11.91 -18.70
CA ILE A 62 8.75 10.97 -18.07
C ILE A 62 7.85 10.35 -19.15
N LEU A 63 7.39 11.16 -20.10
CA LEU A 63 6.54 10.73 -21.21
C LEU A 63 7.21 9.70 -22.14
N GLU A 64 8.54 9.66 -22.22
CA GLU A 64 9.27 8.60 -22.93
C GLU A 64 8.96 7.19 -22.38
N ARG A 65 8.55 7.10 -21.12
CA ARG A 65 8.21 5.83 -20.45
C ARG A 65 6.71 5.54 -20.42
N VAL A 66 5.89 6.48 -20.92
CA VAL A 66 4.43 6.35 -20.92
C VAL A 66 3.98 5.74 -22.25
N PRO A 67 3.44 4.52 -22.27
CA PRO A 67 2.88 3.95 -23.48
C PRO A 67 1.72 4.76 -24.02
N LYS A 68 1.53 4.70 -25.34
CA LYS A 68 0.46 5.37 -26.05
C LYS A 68 -0.68 4.41 -26.35
N HIS A 69 -1.90 4.94 -26.30
CA HIS A 69 -3.09 4.31 -26.84
C HIS A 69 -3.02 4.22 -28.38
N PRO A 70 -3.84 3.37 -29.03
CA PRO A 70 -3.88 3.26 -30.48
C PRO A 70 -4.21 4.57 -31.21
N ASP A 71 -4.87 5.52 -30.54
CA ASP A 71 -5.21 6.85 -31.05
C ASP A 71 -4.04 7.85 -30.96
N GLY A 72 -2.88 7.42 -30.43
CA GLY A 72 -1.68 8.22 -30.27
C GLY A 72 -1.64 9.07 -28.98
N SER A 73 -2.69 9.04 -28.16
CA SER A 73 -2.71 9.71 -26.85
C SER A 73 -1.86 8.94 -25.83
N TYR A 74 -1.29 9.64 -24.86
CA TYR A 74 -0.54 9.00 -23.77
C TYR A 74 -1.48 8.33 -22.77
N GLY A 75 -1.12 7.14 -22.31
CA GLY A 75 -1.77 6.49 -21.18
C GLY A 75 -1.77 7.35 -19.91
N GLU A 76 -2.67 7.03 -19.00
CA GLU A 76 -2.72 7.66 -17.68
C GLU A 76 -1.60 7.14 -16.78
N VAL A 77 -1.04 8.06 -15.99
CA VAL A 77 0.01 7.79 -15.01
C VAL A 77 -0.55 8.10 -13.65
N TYR A 78 -0.54 7.14 -12.73
CA TYR A 78 -0.92 7.40 -11.35
C TYR A 78 0.31 7.58 -10.47
N LEU A 79 0.14 8.43 -9.47
CA LEU A 79 1.12 8.80 -8.46
C LEU A 79 0.54 8.46 -7.10
N ILE A 80 1.34 7.83 -6.23
CA ILE A 80 0.97 7.57 -4.84
C ILE A 80 1.96 8.29 -3.94
N TYR A 81 1.42 9.16 -3.09
CA TYR A 81 2.17 9.88 -2.08
C TYR A 81 1.89 9.29 -0.70
N ILE A 82 2.91 9.25 0.15
CA ILE A 82 2.80 8.91 1.56
C ILE A 82 3.34 10.08 2.37
N ASN A 83 2.49 10.70 3.19
CA ASN A 83 2.82 11.90 3.97
C ASN A 83 3.42 13.02 3.09
N GLY A 84 2.87 13.22 1.89
CA GLY A 84 3.33 14.23 0.92
C GLY A 84 4.55 13.86 0.09
N ASN A 85 5.20 12.72 0.36
CA ASN A 85 6.35 12.25 -0.43
C ASN A 85 5.90 11.28 -1.52
N LEU A 86 6.34 11.47 -2.76
CA LEU A 86 6.03 10.54 -3.85
C LEU A 86 6.77 9.21 -3.64
N VAL A 87 6.01 8.12 -3.55
CA VAL A 87 6.55 6.77 -3.35
C VAL A 87 6.33 5.89 -4.59
N TYR A 88 5.24 6.09 -5.32
CA TYR A 88 4.97 5.38 -6.58
C TYR A 88 4.73 6.34 -7.72
N LEU A 89 5.36 6.05 -8.86
CA LEU A 89 5.04 6.59 -10.17
C LEU A 89 4.87 5.38 -11.10
N GLN A 90 3.65 5.15 -11.56
CA GLN A 90 3.36 4.01 -12.43
C GLN A 90 2.85 4.48 -13.80
N PRO A 91 3.65 4.32 -14.87
CA PRO A 91 3.29 4.83 -16.19
C PRO A 91 2.49 3.86 -17.07
N HIS A 92 2.36 2.58 -16.68
CA HIS A 92 1.69 1.52 -17.46
C HIS A 92 0.99 0.52 -16.52
N ASP A 93 0.12 -0.36 -17.04
CA ASP A 93 -0.54 -1.38 -16.20
C ASP A 93 0.49 -2.41 -15.68
N PRO A 94 0.77 -2.47 -14.37
CA PRO A 94 1.77 -3.40 -13.82
C PRO A 94 1.30 -4.86 -13.84
N ARG A 95 0.02 -5.14 -14.15
CA ARG A 95 -0.53 -6.51 -14.21
C ARG A 95 -0.47 -7.13 -15.60
N GLN A 96 -0.08 -6.36 -16.61
CA GLN A 96 0.01 -6.85 -17.98
C GLN A 96 1.48 -6.91 -18.42
N ALA A 97 1.79 -7.91 -19.23
CA ALA A 97 3.13 -8.02 -19.80
C ALA A 97 3.34 -6.92 -20.86
N GLY A 98 4.43 -6.17 -20.72
CA GLY A 98 4.80 -5.09 -21.63
C GLY A 98 4.28 -3.72 -21.19
N LEU A 99 4.50 -2.70 -22.04
CA LEU A 99 4.11 -1.32 -21.76
C LEU A 99 2.67 -1.09 -22.25
N VAL A 100 1.70 -1.54 -21.46
CA VAL A 100 0.27 -1.37 -21.77
C VAL A 100 -0.24 -0.04 -21.18
N PRO A 101 -0.83 0.85 -22.00
CA PRO A 101 -1.38 2.11 -21.52
C PRO A 101 -2.62 1.89 -20.66
N MET A 102 -2.77 2.71 -19.63
CA MET A 102 -3.96 2.74 -18.77
C MET A 102 -4.89 3.88 -19.20
N ASP A 103 -6.18 3.69 -19.00
CA ASP A 103 -7.13 4.81 -18.92
C ASP A 103 -7.23 5.30 -17.46
N ALA A 104 -7.99 6.38 -17.25
CA ALA A 104 -8.13 7.00 -15.93
C ALA A 104 -8.79 6.07 -14.90
N ALA A 105 -9.77 5.28 -15.31
CA ALA A 105 -10.48 4.38 -14.41
C ALA A 105 -9.57 3.24 -13.94
N LEU A 106 -8.82 2.65 -14.88
CA LEU A 106 -7.86 1.59 -14.59
C LEU A 106 -6.70 2.10 -13.74
N ALA A 107 -6.14 3.28 -14.07
CA ALA A 107 -5.08 3.89 -13.28
C ALA A 107 -5.53 4.16 -11.83
N GLN A 108 -6.73 4.72 -11.64
CA GLN A 108 -7.30 4.97 -10.32
C GLN A 108 -7.53 3.67 -9.55
N GLN A 109 -8.09 2.64 -10.21
CA GLN A 109 -8.32 1.33 -9.60
C GLN A 109 -6.99 0.72 -9.12
N ARG A 110 -5.96 0.69 -9.99
CA ARG A 110 -4.66 0.11 -9.66
C ARG A 110 -3.98 0.84 -8.51
N ALA A 111 -4.07 2.17 -8.50
CA ALA A 111 -3.54 2.97 -7.40
C ALA A 111 -4.25 2.66 -6.07
N GLN A 112 -5.58 2.54 -6.09
CA GLN A 112 -6.36 2.20 -4.90
C GLN A 112 -6.01 0.81 -4.37
N GLU A 113 -5.91 -0.20 -5.25
CA GLU A 113 -5.51 -1.56 -4.88
C GLU A 113 -4.14 -1.59 -4.19
N ILE A 114 -3.17 -0.79 -4.65
CA ILE A 114 -1.85 -0.67 -4.01
C ILE A 114 -1.98 0.00 -2.65
N VAL A 115 -2.71 1.11 -2.56
CA VAL A 115 -2.87 1.81 -1.27
C VAL A 115 -3.56 0.92 -0.25
N ASP A 116 -4.60 0.17 -0.64
CA ASP A 116 -5.29 -0.76 0.26
C ASP A 116 -4.31 -1.83 0.78
N GLN A 117 -3.45 -2.38 -0.09
CA GLN A 117 -2.42 -3.34 0.33
C GLN A 117 -1.40 -2.72 1.30
N LEU A 118 -0.96 -1.49 1.05
CA LEU A 118 -0.02 -0.79 1.94
C LEU A 118 -0.64 -0.47 3.30
N VAL A 119 -1.91 -0.07 3.32
CA VAL A 119 -2.69 0.15 4.55
C VAL A 119 -2.79 -1.15 5.34
N GLU A 120 -3.18 -2.25 4.71
CA GLU A 120 -3.26 -3.56 5.40
C GLU A 120 -1.91 -3.96 5.99
N GLN A 121 -0.82 -3.83 5.23
CA GLN A 121 0.52 -4.19 5.72
C GLN A 121 0.94 -3.32 6.90
N ALA A 122 0.70 -2.02 6.85
CA ALA A 122 1.05 -1.10 7.93
C ALA A 122 0.22 -1.35 9.20
N VAL A 123 -1.08 -1.59 9.05
CA VAL A 123 -1.98 -1.94 10.16
C VAL A 123 -1.59 -3.29 10.76
N ASP A 124 -1.39 -4.33 9.95
CA ASP A 124 -0.95 -5.65 10.42
C ASP A 124 0.37 -5.54 11.20
N GLN A 125 1.33 -4.73 10.73
CA GLN A 125 2.58 -4.49 11.47
C GLN A 125 2.36 -3.74 12.79
N GLN A 126 1.46 -2.75 12.82
CA GLN A 126 1.11 -2.04 14.05
C GLN A 126 0.46 -2.97 15.07
N VAL A 127 -0.53 -3.74 14.63
CA VAL A 127 -1.26 -4.69 15.47
C VAL A 127 -0.33 -5.78 15.99
N ARG A 128 0.55 -6.32 15.13
CA ARG A 128 1.58 -7.30 15.53
C ARG A 128 2.42 -6.78 16.69
N ARG A 129 2.96 -5.56 16.58
CA ARG A 129 3.78 -4.96 17.64
C ARG A 129 3.02 -4.78 18.94
N GLU A 130 1.75 -4.39 18.86
CA GLU A 130 0.91 -4.17 20.04
C GLU A 130 0.58 -5.50 20.75
N VAL A 131 0.15 -6.52 20.00
CA VAL A 131 -0.14 -7.85 20.55
C VAL A 131 1.10 -8.48 21.16
N LEU A 132 2.23 -8.47 20.46
CA LEU A 132 3.48 -9.02 21.02
C LEU A 132 3.91 -8.30 22.30
N ARG A 133 3.74 -6.98 22.38
CA ARG A 133 4.02 -6.21 23.60
C ARG A 133 3.14 -6.69 24.77
N GLN A 134 1.85 -6.90 24.53
CA GLN A 134 0.91 -7.38 25.56
C GLN A 134 1.22 -8.82 26.02
N LEU A 135 1.72 -9.67 25.12
CA LEU A 135 2.04 -11.07 25.42
C LEU A 135 3.42 -11.27 26.09
N LEU A 136 4.28 -10.25 26.05
CA LEU A 136 5.63 -10.27 26.63
C LEU A 136 5.74 -9.45 27.93
N SER A 137 4.71 -8.67 28.27
CA SER A 137 4.60 -7.95 29.55
C SER A 137 4.10 -8.87 30.66
#